data_AF-A0A1Y5GRZ6-F1
#
_entry.id   AF-A0A1Y5GRZ6-F1
#
_cell.length_a   1.000
_cell.length_b   1.000
_cell.length_c   1.000
_cell.angle_alpha   90.00
_cell.angle_beta   90.00
_cell.angle_gamma   90.00
#
_symmetry.space_group_name_H-M   'P 1'
#
loop_
_entity.id
_entity.type
_entity.pdbx_description
1 polymer ?
#
loop_
_entity_poly.entity_id
_entity_poly.type
_entity_poly.pdbx_seq_one_letter_code
_entity_poly.pdbx_strand_id
1 'polypeptide(L)'
;MSEMSVIEEERWKKNEKSVPVELCVVDVSNNKPVQISVPKDEWYKESKNFYFDTGTNELKVQYRWDINGTKSYIFIYMHSDEKKPKSALESIVRGLGLSADLIIYSNDSFLGAPKYQTMRVDDNANEIEITSFHRQSSAEFYAKHMEAKGHKQLYFVKESNT
;
A
#
# COMPACT_ATOMS: atom_id res chain seq x y z
N MET A 1 -10.83 17.79 8.23
CA MET A 1 -10.19 16.45 8.25
C MET A 1 -11.15 15.52 7.57
N SER A 2 -10.71 14.78 6.54
CA SER A 2 -11.58 13.78 5.89
C SER A 2 -11.78 12.61 6.87
N GLU A 3 -13.02 12.14 7.03
CA GLU A 3 -13.34 10.99 7.86
C GLU A 3 -12.82 9.72 7.18
N MET A 4 -12.05 8.93 7.92
CA MET A 4 -11.59 7.62 7.47
C MET A 4 -12.78 6.65 7.48
N SER A 5 -13.03 6.01 6.34
CA SER A 5 -14.14 5.05 6.18
C SER A 5 -13.63 3.65 5.90
N VAL A 6 -14.31 2.64 6.43
CA VAL A 6 -14.00 1.23 6.13
C VAL A 6 -14.60 0.88 4.78
N ILE A 7 -13.82 0.23 3.92
CA ILE A 7 -14.26 -0.24 2.60
C ILE A 7 -14.18 -1.76 2.48
N GLU A 8 -14.89 -2.32 1.51
CA GLU A 8 -14.87 -3.76 1.22
C GLU A 8 -13.57 -4.19 0.51
N GLU A 9 -13.15 -5.44 0.73
CA GLU A 9 -11.97 -6.02 0.09
C GLU A 9 -12.08 -6.04 -1.44
N GLU A 10 -13.27 -6.31 -1.97
CA GLU A 10 -13.55 -6.33 -3.39
C GLU A 10 -13.34 -4.96 -4.01
N ARG A 11 -13.71 -3.88 -3.29
CA ARG A 11 -13.45 -2.50 -3.74
C ARG A 11 -11.95 -2.23 -3.81
N TRP A 12 -11.21 -2.59 -2.77
CA TRP A 12 -9.75 -2.49 -2.75
C TRP A 12 -9.11 -3.22 -3.95
N LYS A 13 -9.50 -4.47 -4.15
CA LYS A 13 -8.97 -5.33 -5.23
C LYS A 13 -9.37 -4.85 -6.63
N LYS A 14 -10.49 -4.15 -6.76
CA LYS A 14 -10.92 -3.53 -8.02
C LYS A 14 -10.07 -2.34 -8.43
N ASN A 15 -9.21 -1.82 -7.55
CA ASN A 15 -8.21 -0.86 -7.98
C ASN A 15 -7.14 -1.58 -8.81
N GLU A 16 -7.45 -1.76 -10.09
CA GLU A 16 -6.64 -2.46 -11.11
C GLU A 16 -5.28 -1.80 -11.37
N LYS A 17 -5.02 -0.64 -10.75
CA LYS A 17 -3.85 0.18 -11.06
C LYS A 17 -2.58 -0.38 -10.47
N SER A 18 -2.61 -1.06 -9.32
CA SER A 18 -1.37 -1.32 -8.60
C SER A 18 -1.37 -2.52 -7.66
N VAL A 19 -0.17 -3.09 -7.50
CA VAL A 19 0.11 -4.15 -6.53
C VAL A 19 0.28 -3.52 -5.14
N PRO A 20 -0.26 -4.14 -4.07
CA PRO A 20 -0.04 -3.65 -2.71
C PRO A 20 1.45 -3.62 -2.35
N VAL A 21 1.85 -2.55 -1.66
CA VAL A 21 3.21 -2.35 -1.15
C VAL A 21 3.15 -2.15 0.35
N GLU A 22 4.01 -2.84 1.08
CA GLU A 22 4.19 -2.62 2.51
C GLU A 22 4.93 -1.30 2.79
N LEU A 23 4.28 -0.42 3.55
CA LEU A 23 4.80 0.86 3.99
C LEU A 23 5.54 0.75 5.32
N CYS A 24 4.94 0.09 6.30
CA CYS A 24 5.51 0.03 7.64
C CYS A 24 4.96 -1.16 8.45
N VAL A 25 5.64 -1.44 9.56
CA VAL A 25 5.19 -2.34 10.62
C VAL A 25 5.19 -1.59 11.94
N VAL A 26 4.08 -1.68 12.67
CA VAL A 26 3.89 -1.07 13.99
C VAL A 26 3.78 -2.18 15.04
N ASP A 27 4.56 -2.08 16.11
CA ASP A 27 4.47 -2.99 17.26
C ASP A 27 3.40 -2.48 18.24
N VAL A 28 2.34 -3.27 18.41
CA VAL A 28 1.24 -2.98 19.33
C VAL A 28 1.15 -3.99 20.47
N SER A 29 2.22 -4.76 20.71
CA SER A 29 2.29 -5.82 21.72
C SER A 29 2.11 -5.31 23.15
N ASN A 30 2.47 -4.05 23.42
CA ASN A 30 2.33 -3.44 24.76
C ASN A 30 0.88 -3.01 25.08
N ASN A 31 -0.05 -3.12 24.12
CA ASN A 31 -1.49 -3.02 24.38
C ASN A 31 -2.02 -4.41 24.78
N LYS A 32 -1.86 -4.77 26.06
CA LYS A 32 -2.18 -6.06 26.71
C LYS A 32 -2.91 -7.11 25.84
N PRO A 33 -2.18 -8.10 25.29
CA PRO A 33 -2.79 -9.25 24.65
C PRO A 33 -2.80 -10.49 25.58
N VAL A 34 -3.80 -11.37 25.39
CA VAL A 34 -4.13 -12.55 26.23
C VAL A 34 -3.19 -13.72 25.92
N GLN A 35 -2.57 -14.31 26.95
CA GLN A 35 -1.60 -15.41 26.82
C GLN A 35 -2.25 -16.75 26.40
N ILE A 36 -1.70 -17.38 25.37
CA ILE A 36 -1.88 -18.80 25.00
C ILE A 36 -0.49 -19.37 24.66
N SER A 37 -0.24 -20.68 24.74
CA SER A 37 1.08 -21.28 24.44
C SER A 37 1.03 -22.25 23.24
N VAL A 38 1.95 -22.13 22.28
CA VAL A 38 2.04 -23.03 21.10
C VAL A 38 3.49 -23.18 20.58
N PRO A 39 3.89 -24.33 19.97
CA PRO A 39 5.28 -24.62 19.59
C PRO A 39 5.77 -23.88 18.32
N LYS A 40 7.10 -23.78 18.23
CA LYS A 40 7.86 -23.13 17.15
C LYS A 40 7.64 -23.83 15.81
N ASP A 41 7.05 -23.11 14.85
CA ASP A 41 7.48 -23.07 13.43
C ASP A 41 6.60 -22.16 12.54
N GLU A 42 5.67 -21.40 13.09
CA GLU A 42 4.98 -20.30 12.39
C GLU A 42 5.12 -19.00 13.19
N TRP A 43 5.65 -17.94 12.55
CA TRP A 43 5.88 -16.65 13.23
C TRP A 43 4.57 -15.94 13.62
N TYR A 44 3.45 -16.29 12.98
CA TYR A 44 2.11 -15.74 13.21
C TYR A 44 1.04 -16.83 13.05
N LYS A 45 0.05 -16.86 13.93
CA LYS A 45 -1.02 -17.88 13.92
C LYS A 45 -2.21 -17.49 13.07
N GLU A 46 -2.58 -16.20 13.13
CA GLU A 46 -3.79 -15.66 12.55
C GLU A 46 -3.53 -14.22 12.09
N SER A 47 -4.33 -13.76 11.12
CA SER A 47 -4.31 -12.36 10.70
C SER A 47 -5.70 -11.88 10.32
N LYS A 48 -5.94 -10.57 10.49
CA LYS A 48 -7.16 -9.90 10.07
C LYS A 48 -6.83 -8.71 9.19
N ASN A 49 -7.44 -8.65 8.02
CA ASN A 49 -7.31 -7.54 7.10
C ASN A 49 -8.45 -6.54 7.30
N PHE A 50 -8.11 -5.27 7.18
CA PHE A 50 -9.01 -4.15 7.16
C PHE A 50 -8.62 -3.26 5.97
N TYR A 51 -9.61 -2.64 5.34
CA TYR A 51 -9.41 -1.76 4.19
C TYR A 51 -10.05 -0.42 4.50
N PHE A 52 -9.32 0.66 4.25
CA PHE A 52 -9.72 2.01 4.61
C PHE A 52 -9.62 2.92 3.40
N ASP A 53 -10.55 3.85 3.30
CA ASP A 53 -10.47 5.01 2.42
C ASP A 53 -10.34 6.26 3.29
N THR A 54 -9.24 7.00 3.12
CA THR A 54 -8.93 8.24 3.83
C THR A 54 -9.46 9.49 3.10
N GLY A 55 -10.27 9.31 2.05
CA GLY A 55 -10.76 10.35 1.14
C GLY A 55 -9.70 10.83 0.14
N THR A 56 -8.45 10.43 0.32
CA THR A 56 -7.32 10.75 -0.57
C THR A 56 -6.56 9.51 -1.01
N ASN A 57 -6.49 8.51 -0.15
CA ASN A 57 -5.76 7.27 -0.36
C ASN A 57 -6.61 6.12 0.15
N GLU A 58 -6.59 5.00 -0.57
CA GLU A 58 -7.03 3.73 -0.04
C GLU A 58 -5.80 3.09 0.66
N LEU A 59 -5.97 2.56 1.88
CA LEU A 59 -4.99 1.72 2.59
C LEU A 59 -5.53 0.31 2.97
N LYS A 60 -4.65 -0.69 2.97
CA LYS A 60 -4.90 -2.01 3.59
C LYS A 60 -4.10 -2.09 4.89
N VAL A 61 -4.77 -2.44 5.98
CA VAL A 61 -4.16 -2.68 7.28
C VAL A 61 -4.33 -4.14 7.64
N GLN A 62 -3.23 -4.83 7.92
CA GLN A 62 -3.26 -6.21 8.36
C GLN A 62 -2.78 -6.30 9.81
N TYR A 63 -3.67 -6.72 10.69
CA TYR A 63 -3.33 -7.06 12.06
C TYR A 63 -2.85 -8.52 12.10
N ARG A 64 -1.65 -8.76 12.63
CA ARG A 64 -1.07 -10.09 12.83
C ARG A 64 -0.67 -10.24 14.30
N TRP A 65 -0.79 -11.44 14.83
CA TRP A 65 -0.29 -11.74 16.17
C TRP A 65 0.44 -13.07 16.19
N ASP A 66 1.41 -13.16 17.09
CA ASP A 66 2.18 -14.38 17.27
C ASP A 66 1.29 -15.50 17.83
N ILE A 67 1.84 -16.71 17.79
CA ILE A 67 1.12 -17.92 18.16
C ILE A 67 0.66 -17.94 19.62
N ASN A 68 1.31 -17.14 20.45
CA ASN A 68 1.04 -17.05 21.87
C ASN A 68 0.10 -15.90 22.23
N GLY A 69 -0.28 -15.07 21.26
CA GLY A 69 -0.97 -13.81 21.51
C GLY A 69 -0.14 -12.87 22.39
N THR A 70 1.18 -13.02 22.44
CA THR A 70 2.07 -12.16 23.23
C THR A 70 2.58 -10.97 22.44
N LYS A 71 2.70 -11.13 21.14
CA LYS A 71 3.12 -10.06 20.23
C LYS A 71 2.07 -9.81 19.18
N SER A 72 1.83 -8.53 18.93
CA SER A 72 0.82 -8.07 18.00
C SER A 72 1.38 -6.95 17.15
N TYR A 73 1.10 -7.01 15.85
CA TYR A 73 1.67 -6.13 14.86
C TYR A 73 0.61 -5.63 13.89
N ILE A 74 0.78 -4.40 13.45
CA ILE A 74 -0.01 -3.81 12.39
C ILE A 74 0.90 -3.58 11.20
N PHE A 75 0.56 -4.23 10.08
CA PHE A 75 1.22 -4.05 8.79
C PHE A 75 0.35 -3.14 7.95
N ILE A 76 0.95 -2.06 7.43
CA ILE A 76 0.24 -1.07 6.63
C ILE A 76 0.70 -1.20 5.19
N TYR A 77 -0.26 -1.40 4.29
CA TYR A 77 -0.08 -1.53 2.87
C TYR A 77 -0.81 -0.42 2.14
N MET A 78 -0.25 0.01 1.01
CA MET A 78 -0.89 0.94 0.09
C MET A 78 -0.80 0.43 -1.34
N HIS A 79 -1.53 1.10 -2.21
CA HIS A 79 -1.39 0.97 -3.65
C HIS A 79 -0.06 1.56 -4.15
N SER A 80 0.62 0.88 -5.08
CA SER A 80 1.94 1.30 -5.57
C SER A 80 1.92 2.59 -6.41
N ASP A 81 0.76 3.13 -6.76
CA ASP A 81 0.57 4.43 -7.42
C ASP A 81 0.26 5.59 -6.47
N GLU A 82 0.34 5.37 -5.15
CA GLU A 82 0.13 6.42 -4.16
C GLU A 82 1.15 7.55 -4.30
N LYS A 83 0.67 8.79 -4.41
CA LYS A 83 1.48 9.99 -4.65
C LYS A 83 2.03 10.61 -3.38
N LYS A 84 1.39 10.38 -2.23
CA LYS A 84 1.75 10.96 -0.93
C LYS A 84 1.82 9.90 0.17
N PRO A 85 2.67 8.86 0.02
CA PRO A 85 2.75 7.72 0.93
C PRO A 85 3.01 8.12 2.38
N LYS A 86 3.88 9.11 2.61
CA LYS A 86 4.16 9.64 3.95
C LYS A 86 2.93 10.24 4.63
N SER A 87 2.18 11.08 3.90
CA SER A 87 0.94 11.69 4.41
C SER A 87 -0.14 10.65 4.68
N ALA A 88 -0.22 9.60 3.84
CA ALA A 88 -1.14 8.49 4.03
C ALA A 88 -0.79 7.72 5.31
N LEU A 89 0.50 7.40 5.51
CA LEU A 89 1.01 6.74 6.71
C LEU A 89 0.73 7.54 7.99
N GLU A 90 1.04 8.84 8.00
CA GLU A 90 0.79 9.71 9.15
C GLU A 90 -0.72 9.77 9.49
N SER A 91 -1.57 9.82 8.46
CA SER A 91 -3.02 9.88 8.63
C SER A 91 -3.58 8.59 9.24
N ILE A 92 -3.12 7.42 8.79
CA ILE A 92 -3.59 6.13 9.31
C ILE A 92 -3.05 5.84 10.70
N VAL A 93 -1.77 6.14 10.97
CA VAL A 93 -1.18 5.95 12.32
C VAL A 93 -1.93 6.80 13.33
N ARG A 94 -2.17 8.08 13.02
CA ARG A 94 -2.98 8.98 13.86
C ARG A 94 -4.44 8.52 13.95
N GLY A 95 -5.04 8.10 12.83
CA GLY A 95 -6.43 7.63 12.78
C GLY A 95 -6.69 6.37 13.61
N LEU A 96 -5.68 5.52 13.75
CA LEU A 96 -5.69 4.34 14.63
C LEU A 96 -5.35 4.69 16.09
N GLY A 97 -5.07 5.96 16.42
CA GLY A 97 -4.65 6.37 17.76
C GLY A 97 -3.26 5.82 18.15
N LEU A 98 -2.45 5.46 17.17
CA LEU A 98 -1.10 4.93 17.37
C LEU A 98 -0.09 6.07 17.36
N SER A 99 1.00 5.89 18.09
CA SER A 99 2.12 6.82 18.09
C SER A 99 3.23 6.34 17.16
N ALA A 100 3.96 7.28 16.56
CA ALA A 100 4.97 6.99 15.53
C ALA A 100 6.21 6.26 16.07
N ASP A 101 6.48 6.37 17.37
CA ASP A 101 7.50 5.62 18.11
C ASP A 101 7.22 4.11 18.18
N LEU A 102 5.99 3.68 17.92
CA LEU A 102 5.64 2.26 17.81
C LEU A 102 6.01 1.67 16.44
N ILE A 103 6.44 2.49 15.47
CA ILE A 103 6.87 2.03 14.15
C ILE A 103 8.25 1.39 14.29
N ILE A 104 8.31 0.07 14.09
CA ILE A 104 9.55 -0.73 14.18
C ILE A 104 10.22 -0.95 12.83
N TYR A 105 9.50 -0.68 11.74
CA TYR A 105 10.00 -0.75 10.37
C TYR A 105 9.27 0.26 9.50
N SER A 106 10.01 1.02 8.72
CA SER A 106 9.53 1.87 7.64
C SER A 106 10.22 1.49 6.33
N ASN A 107 9.44 1.44 5.26
CA ASN A 107 9.95 1.18 3.93
C ASN A 107 10.24 2.51 3.21
N ASP A 108 11.38 3.12 3.52
CA ASP A 108 11.72 4.47 3.07
C ASP A 108 11.72 4.63 1.55
N SER A 109 12.02 3.54 0.82
CA SER A 109 11.96 3.52 -0.66
C SER A 109 10.55 3.78 -1.21
N PHE A 110 9.51 3.48 -0.43
CA PHE A 110 8.10 3.68 -0.79
C PHE A 110 7.46 4.84 -0.04
N LEU A 111 8.16 5.46 0.91
CA LEU A 111 7.76 6.73 1.54
C LEU A 111 8.22 7.95 0.74
N GLY A 112 9.12 7.76 -0.23
CA GLY A 112 9.56 8.78 -1.19
C GLY A 112 8.53 9.07 -2.28
N ALA A 113 8.97 9.77 -3.33
CA ALA A 113 8.16 9.97 -4.52
C ALA A 113 8.15 8.70 -5.41
N PRO A 114 7.06 8.44 -6.15
CA PRO A 114 7.03 7.42 -7.20
C PRO A 114 8.21 7.58 -8.18
N LYS A 115 8.84 6.47 -8.57
CA LYS A 115 10.06 6.45 -9.40
C LYS A 115 9.82 6.05 -10.85
N TYR A 116 8.66 5.49 -11.18
CA TYR A 116 8.36 4.95 -12.49
C TYR A 116 7.05 5.51 -12.99
N GLN A 117 6.98 5.91 -14.25
CA GLN A 117 5.82 6.53 -14.86
C GLN A 117 5.34 5.65 -16.00
N THR A 118 4.04 5.34 -16.02
CA THR A 118 3.41 4.78 -17.22
C THR A 118 3.01 5.94 -18.12
N MET A 119 3.61 5.97 -19.30
CA MET A 119 3.42 6.97 -20.33
C MET A 119 2.56 6.41 -21.46
N ARG A 120 1.92 7.29 -22.22
CA ARG A 120 1.22 6.99 -23.47
C ARG A 120 1.66 7.96 -24.57
N VAL A 121 1.78 7.48 -25.79
CA VAL A 121 1.98 8.34 -26.97
C VAL A 121 0.61 8.75 -27.55
N ASP A 122 0.40 10.05 -27.73
CA ASP A 122 -0.80 10.59 -28.41
C ASP A 122 -0.64 10.64 -29.94
N ASP A 123 -1.69 11.06 -30.64
CA ASP A 123 -1.71 11.12 -32.12
C ASP A 123 -0.73 12.15 -32.69
N ASN A 124 -0.23 13.08 -31.87
CA ASN A 124 0.76 14.09 -32.23
C ASN A 124 2.18 13.69 -31.81
N ALA A 125 2.40 12.44 -31.42
CA ALA A 125 3.66 11.90 -30.90
C ALA A 125 4.15 12.53 -29.59
N ASN A 126 3.25 13.13 -28.79
CA ASN A 126 3.59 13.60 -27.45
C ASN A 126 3.55 12.44 -26.44
N GLU A 127 4.52 12.44 -25.52
CA GLU A 127 4.50 11.56 -24.35
C GLU A 127 3.63 12.17 -23.25
N ILE A 128 2.56 11.48 -22.87
CA ILE A 128 1.63 11.91 -21.82
C ILE A 128 1.74 10.94 -20.64
N GLU A 129 2.00 11.46 -19.44
CA GLU A 129 1.95 10.67 -18.21
C GLU A 129 0.51 10.24 -17.92
N ILE A 130 0.29 8.95 -17.76
CA ILE A 130 -1.00 8.39 -17.34
C ILE A 130 -1.05 8.27 -15.81
N THR A 131 0.00 7.69 -15.22
CA THR A 131 0.14 7.54 -13.78
C THR A 131 1.59 7.22 -13.42
N SER A 132 1.91 7.31 -12.12
CA SER A 132 3.22 7.05 -11.57
C SER A 132 3.17 5.96 -10.50
N PHE A 133 4.28 5.24 -10.31
CA PHE A 133 4.41 4.06 -9.46
C PHE A 133 5.74 4.03 -8.71
N HIS A 134 5.75 3.40 -7.55
CA HIS A 134 6.98 3.12 -6.79
C HIS A 134 7.74 1.88 -7.28
N ARG A 135 7.08 0.95 -8.00
CA ARG A 135 7.72 -0.24 -8.60
C ARG A 135 7.61 -0.23 -10.11
N GLN A 136 8.73 -0.53 -10.78
CA GLN A 136 8.77 -0.70 -12.24
C GLN A 136 7.78 -1.79 -12.70
N SER A 137 7.78 -2.94 -12.04
CA SER A 137 6.89 -4.05 -12.40
C SER A 137 5.40 -3.70 -12.29
N SER A 138 5.01 -2.80 -11.39
CA SER A 138 3.64 -2.28 -11.33
C SER A 138 3.33 -1.38 -12.52
N ALA A 139 4.26 -0.49 -12.88
CA ALA A 139 4.12 0.38 -14.06
C ALA A 139 4.02 -0.42 -15.36
N GLU A 140 4.82 -1.48 -15.50
CA GLU A 140 4.82 -2.37 -16.66
C GLU A 140 3.53 -3.20 -16.74
N PHE A 141 3.09 -3.75 -15.60
CA PHE A 141 1.81 -4.46 -15.53
C PHE A 141 0.66 -3.55 -15.94
N TYR A 142 0.62 -2.32 -15.42
CA TYR A 142 -0.41 -1.36 -15.76
C TYR A 142 -0.38 -0.95 -17.24
N ALA A 143 0.81 -0.70 -17.80
CA ALA A 143 0.97 -0.40 -19.23
C ALA A 143 0.38 -1.52 -20.11
N LYS A 144 0.76 -2.78 -19.84
CA LYS A 144 0.24 -3.96 -20.56
C LYS A 144 -1.27 -4.11 -20.41
N HIS A 145 -1.80 -3.85 -19.22
CA HIS A 145 -3.24 -3.89 -18.96
C HIS A 145 -3.99 -2.84 -19.78
N MET A 146 -3.44 -1.63 -19.90
CA MET A 146 -4.02 -0.57 -20.73
C MET A 146 -3.98 -0.93 -22.23
N GLU A 147 -2.90 -1.54 -22.71
CA GLU A 147 -2.82 -2.05 -24.09
C GLU A 147 -3.86 -3.15 -24.34
N ALA A 148 -4.03 -4.08 -23.39
CA ALA A 148 -4.98 -5.18 -23.49
C ALA A 148 -6.45 -4.71 -23.54
N LYS A 149 -6.76 -3.52 -23.00
CA LYS A 149 -8.10 -2.91 -23.08
C LYS A 149 -8.48 -2.38 -24.46
N GLY A 150 -7.62 -2.56 -25.47
CA GLY A 150 -7.93 -2.24 -26.87
C GLY A 150 -7.72 -0.78 -27.23
N HIS A 151 -6.97 -0.03 -26.42
CA HIS A 151 -6.49 1.29 -26.82
C HIS A 151 -5.41 1.10 -27.89
N LYS A 152 -5.63 1.61 -29.11
CA LYS A 152 -4.64 1.59 -30.22
C LYS A 152 -3.46 2.54 -29.99
N GLN A 153 -3.08 2.75 -28.74
CA GLN A 153 -2.06 3.72 -28.33
C GLN A 153 -0.90 2.94 -27.73
N LEU A 154 0.33 3.42 -27.96
CA LEU A 154 1.53 2.82 -27.41
C LEU A 154 1.67 3.26 -25.94
N TYR A 155 1.83 2.30 -25.04
CA TYR A 155 2.13 2.55 -23.62
C TYR A 155 3.55 2.08 -23.30
N PHE A 156 4.27 2.81 -22.46
CA PHE A 156 5.62 2.45 -22.05
C PHE A 156 5.93 2.98 -20.66
N VAL A 157 7.03 2.50 -20.06
CA VAL A 157 7.48 2.91 -18.73
C VAL A 157 8.72 3.77 -18.84
N LYS A 158 8.77 4.84 -18.04
CA LYS A 158 9.91 5.75 -17.93
C LYS A 158 10.28 5.93 -16.46
N GLU A 159 11.56 6.08 -16.14
CA GLU A 159 11.95 6.52 -14.81
C GLU A 159 11.58 7.99 -14.62
N SER A 160 11.08 8.32 -13.42
CA SER A 160 10.77 9.68 -13.03
C SER A 160 12.06 10.45 -12.78
N ASN A 161 12.19 11.64 -13.37
CA ASN A 161 13.34 12.53 -13.16
C ASN A 161 13.21 13.38 -11.87
N THR A 162 12.23 13.08 -11.01
CA THR A 162 11.96 13.80 -9.74
C THR A 162 12.99 13.53 -8.67
#